data_AF-A0A7W1SMX9-F1
#
_entry.id   AF-A0A7W1SMX9-F1
#
_cell.length_a   1.000
_cell.length_b   1.000
_cell.length_c   1.000
_cell.angle_alpha   90.00
_cell.angle_beta   90.00
_cell.angle_gamma   90.00
#
_symmetry.space_group_name_H-M   'P 1'
#
loop_
_entity.id
_entity.type
_entity.pdbx_description
1 polymer ?
#
loop_
_entity_poly.entity_id
_entity_poly.type
_entity_poly.pdbx_seq_one_letter_code
_entity_poly.pdbx_strand_id
1 'polypeptide(L)'
;MKLVYGRMLQDGLDGHRGLPRARLAELAGRFGAVQEEVRRRRAAGEYGFYDLVDQGPTIREITTFAEGLGQAHDHVLVLGIGGSALGAKTLLSALRRPAWNEWDDEGREFYPRLTVLENVDP
;
A
#
# COMPACT_ATOMS: atom_id res chain seq x y z
N MET A 1 1.09 9.26 10.87
CA MET A 1 0.82 10.04 9.64
C MET A 1 0.20 11.38 10.02
N LYS A 2 0.70 12.50 9.48
CA LYS A 2 0.08 13.84 9.65
C LYS A 2 -0.62 14.21 8.36
N LEU A 3 -1.92 14.45 8.42
CA LEU A 3 -2.70 14.91 7.26
C LEU A 3 -2.71 16.43 7.21
N VAL A 4 -2.27 17.00 6.09
CA VAL A 4 -2.27 18.45 5.84
C VAL A 4 -3.13 18.71 4.61
N TYR A 5 -4.38 19.12 4.84
CA TYR A 5 -5.38 19.34 3.78
C TYR A 5 -5.72 20.82 3.56
N GLY A 6 -5.03 21.74 4.25
CA GLY A 6 -5.31 23.19 4.17
C GLY A 6 -5.23 23.76 2.75
N ARG A 7 -4.33 23.23 1.90
CA ARG A 7 -4.20 23.62 0.48
C ARG A 7 -5.27 23.04 -0.44
N MET A 8 -6.28 22.38 0.11
CA MET A 8 -7.51 22.00 -0.61
C MET A 8 -8.64 23.01 -0.35
N LEU A 9 -8.52 23.89 0.65
CA LEU A 9 -9.55 24.84 1.06
C LEU A 9 -9.32 26.21 0.42
N GLN A 10 -10.41 26.94 0.12
CA GLN A 10 -10.33 28.27 -0.50
C GLN A 10 -9.50 29.27 0.30
N ASP A 11 -9.64 29.27 1.61
CA ASP A 11 -8.91 30.19 2.51
C ASP A 11 -7.44 29.80 2.72
N GLY A 12 -7.06 28.59 2.33
CA GLY A 12 -5.67 28.15 2.23
C GLY A 12 -5.04 28.41 0.85
N LEU A 13 -5.79 29.03 -0.07
CA LEU A 13 -5.38 29.33 -1.45
C LEU A 13 -5.57 30.83 -1.75
N ASP A 14 -6.32 31.19 -2.81
CA ASP A 14 -6.54 32.55 -3.31
C ASP A 14 -7.90 33.15 -2.89
N GLY A 15 -8.66 32.44 -2.05
CA GLY A 15 -10.01 32.83 -1.64
C GLY A 15 -11.10 32.55 -2.68
N HIS A 16 -10.76 32.08 -3.88
CA HIS A 16 -11.70 31.84 -4.97
C HIS A 16 -11.73 30.37 -5.42
N ARG A 17 -10.56 29.74 -5.55
CA ARG A 17 -10.37 28.35 -5.99
C ARG A 17 -10.20 27.42 -4.79
N GLY A 18 -10.66 26.18 -4.92
CA GLY A 18 -10.62 25.17 -3.86
C GLY A 18 -11.99 24.92 -3.22
N LEU A 19 -12.00 24.09 -2.17
CA LEU A 19 -13.21 23.68 -1.47
C LEU A 19 -13.66 24.75 -0.46
N PRO A 20 -14.91 25.28 -0.54
CA PRO A 20 -15.44 26.17 0.48
C PRO A 20 -15.58 25.47 1.84
N ARG A 21 -15.34 26.17 2.94
CA ARG A 21 -15.52 25.61 4.31
C ARG A 21 -16.94 25.10 4.56
N ALA A 22 -17.94 25.83 4.06
CA ALA A 22 -19.34 25.43 4.17
C ALA A 22 -19.60 24.06 3.51
N ARG A 23 -18.96 23.78 2.36
CA ARG A 23 -19.10 22.49 1.68
C ARG A 23 -18.45 21.36 2.48
N LEU A 24 -17.31 21.61 3.12
CA LEU A 24 -16.70 20.61 4.02
C LEU A 24 -17.61 20.30 5.21
N ALA A 25 -18.23 21.32 5.81
CA ALA A 25 -19.18 21.14 6.90
C ALA A 25 -20.43 20.33 6.48
N GLU A 26 -20.97 20.62 5.29
CA GLU A 26 -22.07 19.84 4.70
C GLU A 26 -21.69 18.36 4.50
N LEU A 27 -20.52 18.09 3.92
CA LEU A 27 -20.02 16.73 3.72
C LEU A 27 -19.76 16.01 5.05
N ALA A 28 -19.26 16.72 6.07
CA ALA A 28 -19.08 16.18 7.41
C ALA A 28 -20.41 15.72 8.02
N GLY A 29 -21.50 16.46 7.78
CA GLY A 29 -22.85 16.06 8.19
C GLY A 29 -23.31 14.75 7.54
N ARG A 30 -22.89 14.47 6.31
CA ARG A 30 -23.22 13.22 5.58
C ARG A 30 -22.26 12.07 5.90
N PHE A 31 -21.05 12.37 6.34
CA PHE A 31 -19.98 11.40 6.53
C PHE A 31 -20.34 10.30 7.54
N GLY A 32 -21.09 10.64 8.60
CA GLY A 32 -21.52 9.67 9.61
C GLY A 32 -22.31 8.50 9.01
N ALA A 33 -23.29 8.79 8.14
CA ALA A 33 -24.11 7.76 7.50
C ALA A 33 -23.27 6.83 6.59
N VAL A 34 -22.32 7.40 5.83
CA VAL A 34 -21.40 6.63 4.99
C VAL A 34 -20.47 5.76 5.85
N GLN A 35 -19.99 6.30 6.97
CA GLN A 35 -19.13 5.56 7.89
C GLN A 35 -19.88 4.36 8.52
N GLU A 36 -21.14 4.56 8.92
CA GLU A 36 -21.98 3.48 9.42
C GLU A 36 -22.25 2.41 8.36
N GLU A 37 -22.50 2.80 7.12
CA GLU A 37 -22.64 1.84 6.02
C GLU A 37 -21.37 1.01 5.83
N VAL A 38 -20.20 1.65 5.79
CA VAL A 38 -18.90 0.96 5.67
C VAL A 38 -18.68 0.01 6.85
N ARG A 39 -19.00 0.42 8.08
CA ARG A 39 -18.92 -0.44 9.28
C ARG A 39 -19.84 -1.65 9.16
N ARG A 40 -21.10 -1.45 8.72
CA ARG A 40 -22.06 -2.54 8.52
C ARG A 40 -21.57 -3.54 7.47
N ARG A 41 -21.10 -3.06 6.32
CA ARG A 41 -20.59 -3.91 5.23
C ARG A 41 -19.32 -4.66 5.65
N ARG A 42 -18.44 -4.02 6.43
CA ARG A 42 -17.29 -4.67 7.06
C ARG A 42 -17.72 -5.78 8.01
N ALA A 43 -18.65 -5.51 8.94
CA ALA A 43 -19.16 -6.51 9.88
C ALA A 43 -19.88 -7.68 9.18
N ALA A 44 -20.43 -7.43 7.99
CA ALA A 44 -21.01 -8.46 7.13
C ALA A 44 -19.97 -9.25 6.29
N GLY A 45 -18.68 -8.94 6.40
CA GLY A 45 -17.60 -9.64 5.69
C GLY A 45 -17.44 -9.24 4.22
N GLU A 46 -18.11 -8.17 3.75
CA GLU A 46 -18.03 -7.74 2.34
C GLU A 46 -16.67 -7.15 1.95
N TYR A 47 -15.84 -6.80 2.95
CA TYR A 47 -14.54 -6.16 2.77
C TYR A 47 -13.42 -7.02 3.38
N GLY A 48 -13.12 -8.15 2.76
CA GLY A 48 -12.13 -9.13 3.28
C GLY A 48 -10.71 -8.58 3.49
N PHE A 49 -10.37 -7.42 2.91
CA PHE A 49 -9.06 -6.80 3.16
C PHE A 49 -8.88 -6.30 4.61
N TYR A 50 -9.97 -6.08 5.36
CA TYR A 50 -9.88 -5.73 6.78
C TYR A 50 -9.37 -6.88 7.65
N ASP A 51 -9.58 -8.12 7.21
CA ASP A 51 -9.20 -9.32 7.97
C ASP A 51 -7.74 -9.73 7.69
N LEU A 52 -7.04 -9.02 6.79
CA LEU A 52 -5.63 -9.27 6.47
C LEU A 52 -4.71 -9.05 7.68
N VAL A 53 -5.10 -8.20 8.63
CA VAL A 53 -4.31 -7.97 9.85
C VAL A 53 -4.32 -9.16 10.80
N ASP A 54 -5.30 -10.06 10.66
CA ASP A 54 -5.51 -11.21 11.53
C ASP A 54 -5.07 -12.54 10.89
N GLN A 55 -4.15 -12.49 9.91
CA GLN A 55 -3.62 -13.65 9.18
C GLN A 55 -2.34 -14.23 9.81
N GLY A 56 -2.32 -14.38 11.13
CA GLY A 56 -1.14 -14.82 11.88
C GLY A 56 -0.47 -16.11 11.36
N PRO A 57 -1.21 -17.19 11.06
CA PRO A 57 -0.63 -18.40 10.46
C PRO A 57 0.04 -18.14 9.11
N THR A 58 -0.66 -17.45 8.19
CA THR A 58 -0.16 -17.11 6.86
C THR A 58 1.11 -16.26 6.94
N ILE A 59 1.16 -15.28 7.85
CA ILE A 59 2.36 -14.47 8.07
C ILE A 59 3.53 -15.35 8.50
N ARG A 60 3.32 -16.28 9.45
CA ARG A 60 4.38 -17.20 9.89
C ARG A 60 4.88 -18.09 8.76
N GLU A 61 3.99 -18.61 7.91
CA GLU A 61 4.37 -19.42 6.76
C GLU A 61 5.22 -18.61 5.76
N ILE A 62 4.80 -17.40 5.42
CA ILE A 62 5.54 -16.50 4.52
C ILE A 62 6.91 -16.14 5.12
N THR A 63 6.97 -15.78 6.40
CA THR A 63 8.24 -15.45 7.08
C THR A 63 9.17 -16.65 7.10
N THR A 64 8.66 -17.84 7.45
CA THR A 64 9.46 -19.07 7.47
C THR A 64 10.04 -19.37 6.09
N PHE A 65 9.24 -19.20 5.04
CA PHE A 65 9.73 -19.35 3.67
C PHE A 65 10.80 -18.31 3.33
N ALA A 66 10.55 -17.02 3.63
CA ALA A 66 11.45 -15.92 3.28
C ALA A 66 12.81 -15.97 4.01
N GLU A 67 12.82 -16.42 5.26
CA GLU A 67 14.03 -16.57 6.08
C GLU A 67 14.75 -17.91 5.85
N GLY A 68 14.04 -18.93 5.35
CA GLY A 68 14.60 -20.22 4.98
C GLY A 68 14.97 -20.27 3.50
N LEU A 69 14.17 -20.99 2.73
CA LEU A 69 14.43 -21.25 1.30
C LEU A 69 14.53 -19.96 0.47
N GLY A 70 13.82 -18.90 0.85
CA GLY A 70 13.88 -17.60 0.20
C GLY A 70 15.27 -16.96 0.22
N GLN A 71 16.10 -17.24 1.23
CA GLN A 71 17.49 -16.77 1.30
C GLN A 71 18.44 -17.57 0.39
N ALA A 72 18.02 -18.73 -0.12
CA ALA A 72 18.84 -19.53 -1.03
C ALA A 72 18.81 -19.03 -2.48
N HIS A 73 18.10 -17.94 -2.75
CA HIS A 73 17.92 -17.38 -4.07
C HIS A 73 18.51 -15.97 -4.15
N ASP A 74 19.28 -15.69 -5.20
CA ASP A 74 19.87 -14.37 -5.41
C ASP A 74 18.89 -13.38 -6.07
N HIS A 75 17.81 -13.88 -6.67
CA HIS A 75 16.84 -13.08 -7.41
C HIS A 75 15.45 -13.71 -7.38
N VAL A 76 14.45 -12.95 -6.95
CA VAL A 76 13.03 -13.29 -7.00
C VAL A 76 12.34 -12.56 -8.14
N LEU A 77 11.64 -13.32 -8.99
CA LEU A 77 10.79 -12.79 -10.06
C LEU A 77 9.32 -12.89 -9.64
N VAL A 78 8.63 -11.76 -9.58
CA VAL A 78 7.19 -11.69 -9.33
C VAL A 78 6.48 -11.57 -10.69
N LEU A 79 5.76 -12.62 -11.07
CA LEU A 79 4.95 -12.64 -12.28
C LEU A 79 3.51 -12.27 -11.92
N GLY A 80 3.07 -11.06 -12.27
CA GLY A 80 1.75 -10.59 -11.89
C GLY A 80 1.40 -9.25 -12.54
N ILE A 81 0.12 -8.89 -12.55
CA ILE A 81 -0.37 -7.63 -13.12
C ILE A 81 -1.40 -7.00 -12.18
N GLY A 82 -1.54 -5.67 -12.23
CA GLY A 82 -2.50 -4.95 -11.39
C GLY A 82 -2.15 -5.11 -9.89
N GLY A 83 -3.11 -5.57 -9.08
CA GLY A 83 -2.94 -5.67 -7.63
C GLY A 83 -1.80 -6.61 -7.19
N SER A 84 -1.54 -7.69 -7.93
CA SER A 84 -0.50 -8.67 -7.59
C SER A 84 0.92 -8.21 -7.93
N ALA A 85 1.07 -7.18 -8.78
CA ALA A 85 2.37 -6.55 -9.08
C ALA A 85 2.57 -5.23 -8.33
N LEU A 86 1.55 -4.36 -8.35
CA LEU A 86 1.66 -3.01 -7.82
C LEU A 86 1.92 -2.99 -6.31
N GLY A 87 1.34 -3.93 -5.56
CA GLY A 87 1.59 -4.08 -4.13
C GLY A 87 3.07 -4.38 -3.83
N ALA A 88 3.64 -5.38 -4.51
CA ALA A 88 5.05 -5.76 -4.35
C ALA A 88 6.00 -4.60 -4.74
N LYS A 89 5.74 -3.94 -5.87
CA LYS A 89 6.52 -2.79 -6.36
C LYS A 89 6.46 -1.59 -5.41
N THR A 90 5.29 -1.34 -4.82
CA THR A 90 5.10 -0.26 -3.84
C THR A 90 5.90 -0.54 -2.57
N LEU A 91 5.83 -1.76 -2.04
CA LEU A 91 6.61 -2.14 -0.84
C LEU A 91 8.11 -2.06 -1.12
N LEU A 92 8.59 -2.58 -2.26
CA LEU A 92 9.99 -2.51 -2.62
C LEU A 92 10.47 -1.04 -2.70
N SER A 93 9.74 -0.19 -3.44
CA SER A 93 10.14 1.20 -3.65
C SER A 93 10.01 2.10 -2.42
N ALA A 94 9.06 1.81 -1.52
CA ALA A 94 8.84 2.59 -0.31
C ALA A 94 9.77 2.18 0.84
N LEU A 95 10.14 0.90 0.93
CA LEU A 95 10.86 0.34 2.08
C LEU A 95 12.33 0.06 1.81
N ARG A 96 12.74 -0.13 0.55
CA ARG A 96 14.14 -0.37 0.18
C ARG A 96 14.76 0.87 -0.47
N ARG A 97 16.09 0.89 -0.47
CA ARG A 97 16.87 1.98 -1.06
C ARG A 97 16.62 2.05 -2.57
N PRO A 98 16.66 3.26 -3.18
CA PRO A 98 16.62 3.39 -4.64
C PRO A 98 17.69 2.52 -5.32
N ALA A 99 17.37 2.05 -6.52
CA ALA A 99 18.21 1.15 -7.31
C ALA A 99 18.60 -0.15 -6.56
N TRP A 100 17.70 -0.70 -5.74
CA TRP A 100 17.90 -1.91 -4.93
C TRP A 100 18.68 -3.04 -5.65
N ASN A 101 18.32 -3.33 -6.90
CA ASN A 101 18.93 -4.42 -7.67
C ASN A 101 20.38 -4.15 -8.12
N GLU A 102 20.84 -2.89 -8.08
CA GLU A 102 22.19 -2.47 -8.50
C GLU A 102 23.23 -2.51 -7.38
N TRP A 103 22.79 -2.68 -6.13
CA TRP A 103 23.70 -2.80 -4.99
C TRP A 103 24.47 -4.13 -5.02
N ASP A 104 25.53 -4.25 -4.24
CA ASP A 104 26.14 -5.53 -3.92
C ASP A 104 25.32 -6.26 -2.84
N ASP A 105 25.79 -7.44 -2.43
CA ASP A 105 25.08 -8.26 -1.44
C ASP A 105 25.07 -7.57 -0.08
N GLU A 106 26.19 -6.98 0.36
CA GLU A 106 26.24 -6.19 1.58
C GLU A 106 25.28 -5.00 1.55
N GLY A 107 25.22 -4.27 0.43
CA GLY A 107 24.30 -3.15 0.24
C GLY A 107 22.83 -3.55 0.21
N ARG A 108 22.55 -4.82 -0.09
CA ARG A 108 21.23 -5.45 0.04
C ARG A 108 20.99 -6.18 1.36
N GLU A 109 21.91 -6.08 2.33
CA GLU A 109 21.80 -6.84 3.58
C GLU A 109 21.62 -8.36 3.33
N PHE A 110 22.24 -8.86 2.24
CA PHE A 110 22.16 -10.22 1.73
C PHE A 110 20.74 -10.68 1.30
N TYR A 111 19.78 -9.77 1.17
CA TYR A 111 18.48 -10.07 0.58
C TYR A 111 18.55 -10.15 -0.96
N PRO A 112 17.66 -10.95 -1.58
CA PRO A 112 17.64 -11.11 -3.03
C PRO A 112 17.31 -9.81 -3.76
N ARG A 113 17.74 -9.77 -5.02
CA ARG A 113 17.14 -8.88 -6.02
C ARG A 113 15.66 -9.22 -6.20
N LEU A 114 14.84 -8.22 -6.54
CA LEU A 114 13.42 -8.43 -6.79
C LEU A 114 13.03 -7.71 -8.08
N THR A 115 12.50 -8.47 -9.05
CA THR A 115 11.97 -7.92 -10.31
C THR A 115 10.51 -8.29 -10.45
N VAL A 116 9.68 -7.31 -10.76
CA VAL A 116 8.25 -7.50 -11.03
C VAL A 116 8.05 -7.45 -12.54
N LEU A 117 7.59 -8.55 -13.13
CA LEU A 117 7.23 -8.65 -14.54
C LEU A 117 5.72 -8.47 -14.66
N GLU A 118 5.31 -7.26 -15.05
CA GLU A 118 3.90 -6.84 -15.10
C GLU A 118 3.35 -6.59 -16.50
N ASN A 119 4.17 -6.83 -17.53
CA ASN A 119 3.77 -6.79 -18.93
C ASN A 119 4.35 -7.98 -19.69
N VAL A 120 3.77 -8.25 -20.86
CA VAL A 120 4.21 -9.29 -21.81
C VAL A 120 5.13 -8.72 -22.91
N ASP A 121 5.70 -7.54 -22.70
CA ASP A 121 6.72 -7.00 -23.60
C ASP A 121 7.99 -7.87 -23.51
N PRO A 122 8.47 -8.42 -24.65
CA PRO A 122 9.62 -9.31 -24.70
C PRO A 122 10.97 -8.61 -24.52
#